data_AF-A0A1J4UTQ7-F1
#
_entry.id   AF-A0A1J4UTQ7-F1
#
_cell.length_a   1.000
_cell.length_b   1.000
_cell.length_c   1.000
_cell.angle_alpha   90.00
_cell.angle_beta   90.00
_cell.angle_gamma   90.00
#
_symmetry.space_group_name_H-M   'P 1'
#
loop_
_entity.id
_entity.type
_entity.pdbx_description
1 polymer ?
#
loop_
_entity_poly.entity_id
_entity_poly.type
_entity_poly.pdbx_seq_one_letter_code
_entity_poly.pdbx_strand_id
1 'polypeptide(L)'
;MVMVTKRNGAQQEFDKGKITKSIVKAGGTQKEALAIAEILARRISVDIDSSQIRAMIIEELGENNKQLSHEYARYVKTIEKLAKQGDILEEIRTVIKGTATASIAGAGYRIYIEKPAEFPWAVIIDLLTRQDRVVAYRIDGRLVLDFSTKP
;
A
#
# COMPACT_ATOMS: atom_id res chain seq x y z
N MET A 1 -2.21 27.87 5.97
CA MET A 1 -2.45 26.44 6.23
C MET A 1 -2.13 25.71 4.94
N VAL A 2 -1.33 24.65 4.97
CA VAL A 2 -0.93 23.90 3.78
C VAL A 2 -1.78 22.65 3.70
N MET A 3 -2.42 22.42 2.55
CA MET A 3 -3.17 21.20 2.30
C MET A 3 -2.31 20.16 1.58
N VAL A 4 -2.46 18.92 1.99
CA VAL A 4 -1.83 17.76 1.36
C VAL A 4 -2.91 16.95 0.66
N THR A 5 -2.76 16.81 -0.65
CA THR A 5 -3.63 15.95 -1.45
C THR A 5 -3.14 14.50 -1.36
N LYS A 6 -4.02 13.62 -0.90
CA LYS A 6 -3.78 12.17 -0.87
C LYS A 6 -4.00 11.56 -2.25
N ARG A 7 -3.50 10.35 -2.43
CA ARG A 7 -3.69 9.57 -3.67
C ARG A 7 -5.15 9.42 -4.10
N ASN A 8 -6.07 9.29 -3.14
CA ASN A 8 -7.50 9.16 -3.40
C ASN A 8 -8.22 10.52 -3.60
N GLY A 9 -7.48 11.62 -3.79
CA GLY A 9 -8.01 12.97 -3.95
C GLY A 9 -8.46 13.63 -2.64
N ALA A 10 -8.46 12.90 -1.51
CA ALA A 10 -8.82 13.49 -0.23
C ALA A 10 -7.75 14.50 0.23
N GLN A 11 -8.21 15.65 0.71
CA GLN A 11 -7.33 16.68 1.26
C GLN A 11 -7.22 16.56 2.78
N GLN A 12 -6.04 16.83 3.31
CA GLN A 12 -5.78 16.87 4.75
C GLN A 12 -4.76 17.97 5.04
N GLU A 13 -4.76 18.50 6.25
CA GLU A 13 -3.69 19.41 6.67
C GLU A 13 -2.32 18.73 6.71
N PHE A 14 -1.29 19.48 6.35
CA PHE A 14 0.10 19.08 6.53
C PHE A 14 0.40 18.83 8.01
N ASP A 15 0.86 17.62 8.31
CA ASP A 15 1.13 17.18 9.68
C ASP A 15 2.56 16.62 9.77
N LYS A 16 3.43 17.38 10.44
CA LYS A 16 4.82 16.99 10.72
C LYS A 16 4.91 15.65 11.45
N GLY A 17 3.94 15.34 12.32
CA GLY A 17 3.86 14.09 13.05
C GLY A 17 3.71 12.86 12.14
N LYS A 18 3.15 13.01 10.93
CA LYS A 18 3.08 11.92 9.95
C LYS A 18 4.43 11.68 9.27
N ILE A 19 5.19 12.73 9.02
CA ILE A 19 6.55 12.62 8.46
C ILE A 19 7.45 11.88 9.46
N THR A 20 7.46 12.33 10.71
CA THR A 20 8.33 11.75 11.74
C THR A 20 8.05 10.27 11.94
N LYS A 21 6.78 9.90 12.14
CA LYS A 21 6.35 8.51 12.27
C LYS A 21 6.73 7.67 11.04
N SER A 22 6.63 8.23 9.84
CA SER A 22 6.98 7.51 8.61
C SER A 22 8.47 7.20 8.53
N ILE A 23 9.34 8.15 8.91
CA ILE A 23 10.80 7.96 8.87
C ILE A 23 11.23 6.97 9.95
N VAL A 24 10.67 7.06 11.16
CA VAL A 24 10.95 6.09 12.24
C VAL A 24 10.54 4.67 11.86
N LYS A 25 9.37 4.50 11.24
CA LYS A 25 8.93 3.18 10.72
C LYS A 25 9.85 2.61 9.65
N ALA A 26 10.57 3.46 8.92
CA ALA A 26 11.55 3.04 7.93
C ALA A 26 12.93 2.70 8.53
N GLY A 27 13.11 2.83 9.85
CA GLY A 27 14.38 2.54 10.54
C GLY A 27 15.15 3.77 11.00
N GLY A 28 14.64 4.99 10.74
CA GLY A 28 15.31 6.22 11.15
C GLY A 28 15.18 6.52 12.65
N THR A 29 16.12 7.27 13.20
CA THR A 29 16.02 7.73 14.59
C THR A 29 14.98 8.86 14.72
N GLN A 30 14.45 9.04 15.93
CA GLN A 30 13.53 10.15 16.23
C GLN A 30 14.17 11.51 15.92
N LYS A 31 15.48 11.66 16.16
CA LYS A 31 16.23 12.90 15.92
C LYS A 31 16.31 13.23 14.43
N GLU A 32 16.69 12.27 13.60
CA GLU A 32 16.71 12.43 12.13
C GLU A 32 15.31 12.74 11.60
N ALA A 33 14.31 12.00 12.07
CA ALA A 33 12.94 12.16 11.66
C ALA A 33 12.39 13.57 11.96
N LEU A 34 12.70 14.13 13.15
CA LEU A 34 12.33 15.49 13.52
C LEU A 34 13.06 16.54 12.67
N ALA A 35 14.36 16.37 12.44
CA ALA A 35 15.15 17.30 11.62
C ALA A 35 14.58 17.41 10.20
N ILE A 36 14.31 16.28 9.55
CA ILE A 36 13.73 16.23 8.21
C ILE A 36 12.33 16.85 8.20
N ALA A 37 11.50 16.56 9.19
CA ALA A 37 10.15 17.13 9.27
C ALA A 37 10.16 18.67 9.40
N GLU A 38 11.11 19.24 10.14
CA GLU A 38 11.28 20.69 10.24
C GLU A 38 11.79 21.31 8.94
N ILE A 39 12.73 20.65 8.24
CA ILE A 39 13.21 21.12 6.93
C ILE A 39 12.05 21.17 5.93
N LEU A 40 11.28 20.08 5.83
CA LEU A 40 10.13 20.01 4.93
C LEU A 40 9.06 21.05 5.27
N ALA A 41 8.78 21.26 6.55
CA ALA A 41 7.79 22.26 6.96
C ALA A 41 8.16 23.69 6.56
N ARG A 42 9.47 24.00 6.42
CA ARG A 42 9.94 25.28 5.90
C ARG A 42 9.90 25.35 4.38
N ARG A 43 10.14 24.23 3.69
CA ARG A 43 10.13 24.14 2.22
C ARG A 43 8.71 24.14 1.63
N ILE A 44 7.74 23.57 2.34
CA ILE A 44 6.36 23.42 1.83
C ILE A 44 5.55 24.68 2.17
N SER A 45 5.35 25.53 1.16
CA SER A 45 4.60 26.78 1.26
C SER A 45 3.27 26.78 0.52
N VAL A 46 2.99 25.74 -0.27
CA VAL A 46 1.80 25.59 -1.11
C VAL A 46 1.23 24.18 -0.98
N ASP A 47 0.00 24.02 -1.41
CA ASP A 47 -0.65 22.71 -1.47
C ASP A 47 0.20 21.72 -2.28
N ILE A 48 0.35 20.51 -1.73
CA ILE A 48 1.33 19.55 -2.21
C ILE A 48 0.79 18.13 -2.16
N ASP A 49 1.22 17.28 -3.08
CA ASP A 49 0.85 15.88 -3.08
C ASP A 49 1.68 15.08 -2.08
N SER A 50 1.03 14.08 -1.48
CA SER A 50 1.73 13.12 -0.61
C SER A 50 2.90 12.39 -1.30
N SER A 51 2.89 12.25 -2.63
CA SER A 51 4.00 11.70 -3.41
C SER A 51 5.20 12.65 -3.48
N GLN A 52 4.96 13.95 -3.65
CA GLN A 52 6.00 14.98 -3.66
C GLN A 52 6.67 15.09 -2.30
N ILE A 53 5.89 15.03 -1.20
CA ILE A 53 6.44 14.97 0.16
C ILE A 53 7.40 13.78 0.32
N ARG A 54 7.05 12.59 -0.17
CA ARG A 54 7.94 11.41 -0.09
C ARG A 54 9.22 11.59 -0.89
N ALA A 55 9.13 12.21 -2.08
CA ALA A 55 10.30 12.53 -2.88
C ALA A 55 11.23 13.49 -2.14
N MET A 56 10.70 14.54 -1.52
CA MET A 56 11.47 15.47 -0.69
C MET A 56 12.12 14.77 0.51
N ILE A 57 11.44 13.84 1.18
CA ILE A 57 12.04 13.05 2.28
C ILE A 57 13.23 12.23 1.75
N ILE A 58 13.08 11.57 0.60
CA ILE A 58 14.14 10.74 -0.01
C ILE A 58 15.34 11.61 -0.40
N GLU A 59 15.10 12.79 -0.99
CA GLU A 59 16.11 13.78 -1.35
C GLU A 59 16.90 14.22 -0.11
N GLU A 60 16.21 14.72 0.93
CA GLU A 60 16.83 15.22 2.16
C GLU A 60 17.58 14.13 2.93
N LEU A 61 17.01 12.92 2.99
CA LEU A 61 17.72 11.76 3.55
C LEU A 61 18.92 11.38 2.69
N GLY A 62 18.86 11.52 1.36
CA GLY A 62 19.95 11.17 0.46
C GLY A 62 21.20 12.02 0.67
N GLU A 63 21.02 13.29 1.04
CA GLU A 63 22.11 14.21 1.35
C GLU A 63 22.78 13.91 2.70
N ASN A 64 22.00 13.45 3.68
CA ASN A 64 22.46 13.32 5.08
C ASN A 64 22.76 11.87 5.49
N ASN A 65 21.96 10.91 5.03
CA ASN A 65 22.04 9.49 5.36
C ASN A 65 21.51 8.62 4.20
N LYS A 66 22.41 8.32 3.25
CA LYS A 66 22.10 7.51 2.04
C LYS A 66 21.47 6.15 2.35
N GLN A 67 21.91 5.51 3.43
CA GLN A 67 21.38 4.21 3.83
C GLN A 67 19.91 4.33 4.23
N LEU A 68 19.59 5.28 5.10
CA LEU A 68 18.22 5.53 5.54
C LEU A 68 17.33 6.00 4.38
N SER A 69 17.87 6.77 3.42
CA SER A 69 17.15 7.13 2.19
C SER A 69 16.72 5.89 1.39
N HIS A 70 17.62 4.92 1.21
CA HIS A 70 17.30 3.66 0.54
C HIS A 70 16.27 2.83 1.31
N GLU A 71 16.40 2.75 2.63
CA GLU A 71 15.46 2.03 3.50
C GLU A 71 14.06 2.67 3.45
N TYR A 72 14.00 3.99 3.52
CA TYR A 72 12.76 4.75 3.37
C TYR A 72 12.10 4.53 2.01
N ALA A 73 12.87 4.58 0.92
CA ALA A 73 12.35 4.31 -0.42
C ALA A 73 11.78 2.89 -0.56
N ARG A 74 12.43 1.88 0.04
CA ARG A 74 11.90 0.49 0.07
C ARG A 74 10.63 0.39 0.91
N TYR A 75 10.61 1.04 2.07
CA TYR A 75 9.42 1.12 2.92
C TYR A 75 8.23 1.73 2.17
N VAL A 76 8.43 2.88 1.52
CA VAL A 76 7.39 3.54 0.71
C VAL A 76 6.87 2.60 -0.38
N LYS A 77 7.74 1.98 -1.18
CA LYS A 77 7.33 1.02 -2.21
C LYS A 77 6.49 -0.12 -1.65
N THR A 78 6.84 -0.60 -0.45
CA THR A 78 6.11 -1.67 0.25
C THR A 78 4.72 -1.21 0.66
N ILE A 79 4.60 -0.05 1.29
CA ILE A 79 3.32 0.54 1.68
C ILE A 79 2.44 0.82 0.46
N GLU A 80 3.01 1.31 -0.63
CA GLU A 80 2.28 1.56 -1.87
C GLU A 80 1.75 0.29 -2.52
N LYS A 81 2.56 -0.78 -2.49
CA LYS A 81 2.14 -2.10 -2.93
C LYS A 81 0.98 -2.63 -2.07
N LEU A 82 1.10 -2.55 -0.75
CA LEU A 82 0.06 -2.99 0.18
C LEU A 82 -1.23 -2.16 0.03
N ALA A 83 -1.14 -0.86 -0.20
CA ALA A 83 -2.30 -0.01 -0.44
C ALA A 83 -3.05 -0.43 -1.70
N LYS A 84 -2.33 -0.63 -2.83
CA LYS A 84 -2.93 -1.14 -4.07
C LYS A 84 -3.60 -2.51 -3.86
N GLN A 85 -2.97 -3.37 -3.07
CA GLN A 85 -3.55 -4.67 -2.74
C GLN A 85 -4.81 -4.56 -1.90
N GLY A 86 -4.84 -3.63 -0.93
CA GLY A 86 -6.05 -3.32 -0.16
C GLY A 86 -7.19 -2.82 -1.04
N ASP A 87 -6.92 -1.90 -1.96
CA ASP A 87 -7.92 -1.38 -2.90
C ASP A 87 -8.52 -2.50 -3.76
N ILE A 88 -7.67 -3.37 -4.33
CA ILE A 88 -8.10 -4.54 -5.09
C ILE A 88 -8.92 -5.50 -4.21
N LEU A 89 -8.53 -5.69 -2.95
CA LEU A 89 -9.23 -6.59 -2.04
C LEU A 89 -10.63 -6.07 -1.69
N GLU A 90 -10.80 -4.76 -1.52
CA GLU A 90 -12.11 -4.14 -1.30
C GLU A 90 -13.00 -4.20 -2.55
N GLU A 91 -12.43 -4.01 -3.74
CA GLU A 91 -13.13 -4.23 -5.00
C GLU A 91 -13.64 -5.68 -5.09
N ILE A 92 -12.76 -6.65 -4.84
CA ILE A 92 -13.12 -8.08 -4.81
C ILE A 92 -14.24 -8.36 -3.81
N ARG A 93 -14.09 -7.89 -2.55
CA ARG A 93 -15.07 -8.10 -1.47
C ARG A 93 -16.45 -7.56 -1.82
N THR A 94 -16.50 -6.42 -2.50
CA THR A 94 -17.75 -5.81 -2.96
C THR A 94 -18.48 -6.73 -3.93
N VAL A 95 -17.76 -7.39 -4.82
CA VAL A 95 -18.36 -8.25 -5.85
C VAL A 95 -18.72 -9.64 -5.33
N ILE A 96 -17.87 -10.25 -4.51
CA ILE A 96 -18.04 -11.67 -4.08
C ILE A 96 -18.97 -11.85 -2.87
N LYS A 97 -19.56 -10.77 -2.36
CA LYS A 97 -20.33 -10.75 -1.10
C LYS A 97 -21.35 -11.90 -1.03
N GLY A 98 -21.22 -12.76 -0.02
CA GLY A 98 -22.13 -13.88 0.24
C GLY A 98 -21.85 -15.17 -0.55
N THR A 99 -20.84 -15.18 -1.43
CA THR A 99 -20.42 -16.38 -2.19
C THR A 99 -18.98 -16.80 -1.90
N ALA A 100 -18.15 -15.87 -1.41
CA ALA A 100 -16.76 -16.10 -1.04
C ALA A 100 -16.24 -15.07 -0.03
N THR A 101 -15.05 -15.32 0.52
CA THR A 101 -14.29 -14.39 1.35
C THR A 101 -12.90 -14.14 0.77
N ALA A 102 -12.35 -12.93 0.93
CA ALA A 102 -11.02 -12.57 0.46
C ALA A 102 -10.13 -12.03 1.60
N SER A 103 -8.87 -12.44 1.63
CA SER A 103 -7.88 -12.04 2.62
C SER A 103 -6.50 -11.81 2.01
N ILE A 104 -5.69 -11.00 2.69
CA ILE A 104 -4.28 -10.79 2.32
C ILE A 104 -3.50 -12.06 2.66
N ALA A 105 -2.65 -12.50 1.73
CA ALA A 105 -1.75 -13.63 1.91
C ALA A 105 -0.37 -13.25 1.36
N GLY A 106 0.65 -13.17 2.22
CA GLY A 106 2.03 -12.86 1.83
C GLY A 106 2.15 -11.64 0.90
N ALA A 107 2.60 -11.87 -0.33
CA ALA A 107 2.79 -10.82 -1.34
C ALA A 107 1.59 -10.61 -2.27
N GLY A 108 0.44 -11.23 -2.00
CA GLY A 108 -0.81 -11.13 -2.76
C GLY A 108 -2.04 -11.36 -1.88
N TYR A 109 -3.03 -12.09 -2.38
CA TYR A 109 -4.28 -12.37 -1.67
C TYR A 109 -4.83 -13.75 -1.99
N ARG A 110 -5.73 -14.24 -1.14
CA ARG A 110 -6.47 -15.49 -1.31
C ARG A 110 -7.97 -15.21 -1.35
N ILE A 111 -8.66 -15.95 -2.21
CA ILE A 111 -10.12 -15.95 -2.29
C ILE A 111 -10.61 -17.35 -1.94
N TYR A 112 -11.43 -17.45 -0.91
CA TYR A 112 -12.03 -18.66 -0.41
C TYR A 112 -13.48 -18.72 -0.88
N ILE A 113 -13.76 -19.59 -1.84
CA ILE A 113 -15.07 -19.72 -2.48
C ILE A 113 -15.91 -20.73 -1.70
N GLU A 114 -16.97 -20.24 -1.07
CA GLU A 114 -17.89 -21.04 -0.25
C GLU A 114 -18.99 -21.67 -1.11
N LYS A 115 -19.46 -20.95 -2.13
CA LYS A 115 -20.51 -21.40 -3.05
C LYS A 115 -20.08 -21.30 -4.51
N PRO A 116 -19.30 -22.27 -5.02
CA PRO A 116 -18.73 -22.20 -6.37
C PRO A 116 -19.76 -22.04 -7.51
N ALA A 117 -20.97 -22.57 -7.33
CA ALA A 117 -22.04 -22.47 -8.32
C ALA A 117 -22.67 -21.07 -8.41
N GLU A 118 -22.65 -20.30 -7.32
CA GLU A 118 -23.19 -18.93 -7.25
C GLU A 118 -22.09 -17.88 -7.45
N PHE A 119 -20.83 -18.32 -7.52
CA PHE A 119 -19.69 -17.43 -7.50
C PHE A 119 -19.51 -16.68 -8.84
N PRO A 120 -19.27 -15.35 -8.84
CA PRO A 120 -19.20 -14.54 -10.05
C PRO A 120 -17.85 -14.72 -10.78
N TRP A 121 -17.73 -15.84 -11.52
CA TRP A 121 -16.50 -16.25 -12.20
C TRP A 121 -15.91 -15.21 -13.18
N ALA A 122 -16.74 -14.34 -13.75
CA ALA A 122 -16.29 -13.25 -14.62
C ALA A 122 -15.25 -12.34 -13.95
N VAL A 123 -15.36 -12.13 -12.64
CA VAL A 123 -14.45 -11.28 -11.85
C VAL A 123 -13.09 -11.94 -11.70
N ILE A 124 -13.07 -13.27 -11.52
CA ILE A 124 -11.82 -14.03 -11.49
C ILE A 124 -11.15 -14.02 -12.85
N ILE A 125 -11.89 -14.09 -13.95
CA ILE A 125 -11.30 -14.03 -15.29
C ILE A 125 -10.54 -12.71 -15.48
N ASP A 126 -11.15 -11.58 -15.13
CA ASP A 126 -10.46 -10.29 -15.18
C ASP A 126 -9.22 -10.25 -14.26
N LEU A 127 -9.33 -10.71 -13.02
CA LEU A 127 -8.19 -10.77 -12.09
C LEU A 127 -7.07 -11.71 -12.57
N LEU A 128 -7.43 -12.84 -13.19
CA LEU A 128 -6.50 -13.79 -13.81
C LEU A 128 -5.75 -13.14 -14.97
N THR A 129 -6.39 -12.27 -15.76
CA THR A 129 -5.70 -11.55 -16.83
C THR A 129 -4.71 -10.50 -16.33
N ARG A 130 -4.86 -10.04 -15.07
CA ARG A 130 -4.00 -9.04 -14.43
C ARG A 130 -2.83 -9.66 -13.64
N GLN A 131 -2.75 -10.98 -13.52
CA GLN A 131 -1.76 -11.67 -12.69
C GLN A 131 -1.13 -12.83 -13.46
N ASP A 132 0.20 -12.90 -13.44
CA ASP A 132 0.93 -13.94 -14.18
C ASP A 132 0.74 -15.36 -13.59
N ARG A 133 0.33 -15.47 -12.31
CA ARG A 133 0.18 -16.75 -11.61
C ARG A 133 -0.96 -16.75 -10.60
N VAL A 134 -1.80 -17.78 -10.70
CA VAL A 134 -2.82 -18.11 -9.71
C VAL A 134 -2.82 -19.62 -9.50
N VAL A 135 -2.81 -20.04 -8.24
CA VAL A 135 -2.91 -21.46 -7.88
C VAL A 135 -4.29 -21.72 -7.30
N ALA A 136 -4.97 -22.72 -7.86
CA ALA A 136 -6.27 -23.19 -7.37
C ALA A 136 -6.11 -24.50 -6.60
N TYR A 137 -6.64 -24.58 -5.39
CA TYR A 137 -6.61 -25.80 -4.57
C TYR A 137 -7.80 -25.84 -3.60
N ARG A 138 -7.96 -26.94 -2.84
CA ARG A 138 -9.05 -27.08 -1.87
C ARG A 138 -8.54 -27.07 -0.43
N ILE A 139 -9.25 -26.37 0.45
CA ILE A 139 -9.08 -26.43 1.92
C ILE A 139 -10.48 -26.62 2.52
N ASP A 140 -10.67 -27.63 3.37
CA ASP A 140 -11.92 -27.88 4.10
C ASP A 140 -13.17 -27.85 3.19
N GLY A 141 -13.07 -28.48 2.01
CA GLY A 141 -14.14 -28.53 1.00
C GLY A 141 -14.33 -27.25 0.18
N ARG A 142 -13.72 -26.12 0.57
CA ARG A 142 -13.77 -24.84 -0.14
C ARG A 142 -12.74 -24.80 -1.25
N LEU A 143 -13.10 -24.16 -2.37
CA LEU A 143 -12.15 -23.86 -3.44
C LEU A 143 -11.39 -22.57 -3.06
N VAL A 144 -10.08 -22.61 -3.16
CA VAL A 144 -9.19 -21.49 -2.83
C VAL A 144 -8.44 -21.08 -4.08
N LEU A 145 -8.50 -19.79 -4.41
CA LEU A 145 -7.69 -19.17 -5.44
C LEU A 145 -6.61 -18.33 -4.77
N ASP A 146 -5.35 -18.70 -4.98
CA ASP A 146 -4.19 -18.07 -4.36
C ASP A 146 -3.39 -17.24 -5.38
N PHE A 147 -3.47 -15.93 -5.22
CA PHE A 147 -2.79 -14.89 -6.00
C PHE A 147 -1.51 -14.41 -5.31
N SER A 148 -1.07 -15.09 -4.24
CA SER A 148 0.14 -14.74 -3.48
C SER A 148 1.39 -15.49 -3.91
N THR A 149 1.24 -16.47 -4.80
CA THR A 149 2.34 -17.33 -5.24
C THR A 149 3.35 -16.54 -6.07
N LYS A 150 4.51 -16.26 -5.48
CA LYS A 150 5.69 -15.86 -6.24
C LYS A 150 6.31 -17.10 -6.91
N PRO A 151 7.03 -16.94 -8.04
CA PRO A 151 7.97 -17.96 -8.50
C PRO A 151 8.99 -18.33 -7.43
#